data_AF-A0A0W7THX2-F1
#
_entry.id   AF-A0A0W7THX2-F1
#
_cell.length_a   1.000
_cell.length_b   1.000
_cell.length_c   1.000
_cell.angle_alpha   90.00
_cell.angle_beta   90.00
_cell.angle_gamma   90.00
#
_symmetry.space_group_name_H-M   'P 1'
#
loop_
_entity.id
_entity.type
_entity.pdbx_description
1 polymer ?
#
loop_
_entity_poly.entity_id
_entity_poly.type
_entity_poly.pdbx_seq_one_letter_code
_entity_poly.pdbx_strand_id
1 'polypeptide(L)'
;MRTEIMSEEKASCRLALDPSEFDTVISGPGPAGFLRGTLSGIIGGSGLTPVGFIGKEFGMFMPSRGFGEVSPQRASNPTAALLAAAMALRHLGESDGARAVEESVSYMYERRRTTADIGGKISPSAFTKGVLKHMETAETDRAADPNPAVR
;
A
#
# COMPACT_ATOMS: atom_id res chain seq x y z
N MET A 1 -13.85 -6.51 -20.02
CA MET A 1 -14.21 -6.12 -18.63
C MET A 1 -15.69 -6.42 -18.43
N ARG A 2 -16.04 -7.23 -17.42
CA ARG A 2 -17.44 -7.56 -17.06
C ARG A 2 -17.84 -6.69 -15.86
N THR A 3 -19.02 -6.10 -15.90
CA THR A 3 -19.57 -5.32 -14.78
C THR A 3 -20.77 -6.05 -14.18
N GLU A 4 -20.80 -6.18 -12.86
CA GLU A 4 -21.92 -6.76 -12.11
C GLU A 4 -22.34 -5.77 -11.02
N ILE A 5 -23.65 -5.56 -10.85
CA ILE A 5 -24.22 -4.79 -9.73
C ILE A 5 -24.65 -5.79 -8.66
N MET A 6 -24.27 -5.54 -7.41
CA MET A 6 -24.61 -6.40 -6.27
C MET A 6 -24.83 -5.56 -5.01
N SER A 7 -25.49 -6.14 -4.02
CA SER A 7 -25.65 -5.52 -2.71
C SER A 7 -24.32 -5.51 -1.94
N GLU A 8 -24.21 -4.62 -0.94
CA GLU A 8 -23.03 -4.50 -0.07
C GLU A 8 -22.72 -5.82 0.64
N GLU A 9 -23.76 -6.52 1.12
CA GLU A 9 -23.62 -7.79 1.83
C GLU A 9 -23.09 -8.88 0.89
N LYS A 10 -23.61 -8.95 -0.34
CA LYS A 10 -23.13 -9.91 -1.34
C LYS A 10 -21.67 -9.63 -1.72
N ALA A 11 -21.31 -8.36 -1.90
CA ALA A 11 -19.93 -7.97 -2.18
C ALA A 11 -18.99 -8.35 -1.03
N SER A 12 -19.38 -8.04 0.22
CA SER A 12 -18.58 -8.36 1.41
C SER A 12 -18.35 -9.85 1.58
N CYS A 13 -19.40 -10.68 1.46
CA CYS A 13 -19.27 -12.14 1.55
C CYS A 13 -18.34 -12.69 0.46
N ARG A 14 -18.45 -12.23 -0.78
CA ARG A 14 -17.59 -12.69 -1.88
C ARG A 14 -16.15 -12.24 -1.69
N LEU A 15 -15.91 -11.00 -1.29
CA LEU A 15 -14.56 -10.49 -0.97
C LEU A 15 -13.90 -11.28 0.16
N ALA A 16 -14.67 -11.71 1.16
CA ALA A 16 -14.15 -12.52 2.27
C ALA A 16 -13.83 -13.96 1.87
N LEU A 17 -14.55 -14.51 0.89
CA LEU A 17 -14.33 -15.88 0.38
C LEU A 17 -13.19 -15.94 -0.62
N ASP A 18 -13.25 -15.08 -1.65
CA ASP A 18 -12.24 -14.99 -2.70
C ASP A 18 -12.15 -13.54 -3.20
N PRO A 19 -11.19 -12.75 -2.69
CA PRO A 19 -11.00 -11.37 -3.15
C PRO A 19 -10.51 -11.30 -4.61
N SER A 20 -9.97 -12.39 -5.18
CA SER A 20 -9.47 -12.41 -6.56
C SER A 20 -10.59 -12.34 -7.61
N GLU A 21 -11.85 -12.51 -7.20
CA GLU A 21 -13.01 -12.30 -8.08
C GLU A 21 -13.23 -10.81 -8.44
N PHE A 22 -12.55 -9.89 -7.75
CA PHE A 22 -12.75 -8.45 -7.89
C PHE A 22 -11.49 -7.74 -8.37
N ASP A 23 -11.56 -7.10 -9.54
CA ASP A 23 -10.52 -6.17 -9.99
C ASP A 23 -10.78 -4.73 -9.49
N THR A 24 -12.04 -4.29 -9.50
CA THR A 24 -12.42 -2.92 -9.14
C THR A 24 -13.81 -2.90 -8.52
N VAL A 25 -13.94 -2.22 -7.39
CA VAL A 25 -15.22 -2.02 -6.68
C VAL A 25 -15.55 -0.53 -6.67
N ILE A 26 -16.74 -0.20 -7.19
CA ILE A 26 -17.26 1.17 -7.20
C ILE A 26 -18.47 1.20 -6.26
N SER A 27 -18.48 2.14 -5.33
CA SER A 27 -19.53 2.26 -4.31
C SER A 27 -19.69 3.71 -3.84
N GLY A 28 -20.86 4.01 -3.27
CA GLY A 28 -21.05 5.21 -2.45
C GLY A 28 -20.18 5.20 -1.17
N PRO A 29 -20.05 6.35 -0.48
CA PRO A 29 -19.08 6.53 0.61
C PRO A 29 -19.26 5.57 1.79
N GLY A 30 -20.51 5.24 2.16
CA GLY A 30 -20.82 4.33 3.27
C GLY A 30 -20.28 2.92 3.03
N PRO A 31 -20.80 2.19 2.02
CA PRO A 31 -20.35 0.81 1.75
C PRO A 31 -18.86 0.76 1.37
N ALA A 32 -18.32 1.78 0.70
CA ALA A 32 -16.89 1.84 0.39
C ALA A 32 -16.01 1.80 1.65
N GLY A 33 -16.43 2.49 2.72
CA GLY A 33 -15.74 2.48 4.00
C GLY A 33 -15.75 1.09 4.67
N PHE A 34 -16.89 0.39 4.61
CA PHE A 34 -17.08 -0.94 5.18
C PHE A 34 -16.28 -2.02 4.41
N LEU A 35 -16.41 -2.04 3.08
CA LEU A 35 -15.70 -2.97 2.20
C LEU A 35 -14.18 -2.77 2.31
N ARG A 36 -13.70 -1.52 2.38
CA ARG A 36 -12.29 -1.23 2.64
C ARG A 36 -11.82 -1.77 3.99
N GLY A 37 -12.63 -1.65 5.04
CA GLY A 37 -12.31 -2.21 6.35
C GLY A 37 -12.15 -3.73 6.30
N THR A 38 -13.05 -4.41 5.58
CA THR A 38 -12.99 -5.86 5.35
C THR A 38 -11.71 -6.26 4.63
N LEU A 39 -11.41 -5.61 3.50
CA LEU A 39 -10.19 -5.87 2.72
C LEU A 39 -8.92 -5.60 3.51
N SER A 40 -8.90 -4.53 4.30
CA SER A 40 -7.79 -4.21 5.19
C SER A 40 -7.55 -5.34 6.20
N GLY A 41 -8.62 -5.91 6.78
CA GLY A 41 -8.52 -7.08 7.66
C GLY A 41 -7.94 -8.32 6.97
N ILE A 42 -8.34 -8.59 5.72
CA ILE A 42 -7.87 -9.74 4.93
C ILE A 42 -6.36 -9.67 4.69
N ILE A 43 -5.82 -8.49 4.38
CA ILE A 43 -4.40 -8.34 4.03
C ILE A 43 -3.47 -8.21 5.24
N GLY A 44 -3.98 -8.11 6.47
CA GLY A 44 -3.17 -7.99 7.69
C GLY A 44 -3.29 -6.66 8.44
N GLY A 45 -4.23 -5.80 8.06
CA GLY A 45 -4.64 -4.62 8.82
C GLY A 45 -4.39 -3.28 8.14
N SER A 46 -4.85 -2.21 8.80
CA SER A 46 -4.81 -0.84 8.24
C SER A 46 -3.41 -0.26 8.10
N GLY A 47 -2.41 -0.85 8.78
CA GLY A 47 -0.99 -0.51 8.62
C GLY A 47 -0.44 -0.79 7.22
N LEU A 48 -1.19 -1.53 6.40
CA LEU A 48 -0.84 -1.91 5.03
C LEU A 48 -1.67 -1.20 3.96
N THR A 49 -2.71 -0.46 4.36
CA THR A 49 -3.72 0.06 3.44
C THR A 49 -3.50 1.56 3.16
N PRO A 50 -2.94 1.94 1.99
CA PRO A 50 -2.91 3.33 1.56
C PRO A 50 -4.29 3.78 1.04
N VAL A 51 -4.57 5.08 1.08
CA VAL A 51 -5.76 5.69 0.47
C VAL A 51 -5.40 6.99 -0.25
N GLY A 52 -6.12 7.26 -1.34
CA GLY A 52 -6.05 8.50 -2.09
C GLY A 52 -7.44 9.13 -2.21
N PHE A 53 -7.55 10.42 -1.91
CA PHE A 53 -8.70 11.26 -2.17
C PHE A 53 -8.35 12.18 -3.34
N ILE A 54 -8.92 11.91 -4.50
CA ILE A 54 -8.60 12.63 -5.74
C ILE A 54 -9.76 13.57 -6.07
N GLY A 55 -9.51 14.88 -5.96
CA GLY A 55 -10.39 15.94 -6.41
C GLY A 55 -10.00 16.47 -7.78
N LYS A 56 -10.69 17.53 -8.24
CA LYS A 56 -10.37 18.18 -9.52
C LYS A 56 -9.06 18.96 -9.49
N GLU A 57 -8.77 19.60 -8.36
CA GLU A 57 -7.61 20.51 -8.20
C GLU A 57 -6.54 19.93 -7.26
N PHE A 58 -6.94 19.08 -6.31
CA PHE A 58 -6.06 18.56 -5.28
C PHE A 58 -6.23 17.05 -5.12
N GLY A 59 -5.12 16.36 -4.88
CA GLY A 59 -5.07 14.97 -4.43
C GLY A 59 -4.48 14.89 -3.03
N MET A 60 -5.12 14.14 -2.13
CA MET A 60 -4.62 13.85 -0.78
C MET A 60 -4.36 12.35 -0.64
N PHE A 61 -3.12 11.98 -0.31
CA PHE A 61 -2.72 10.59 -0.14
C PHE A 61 -2.28 10.36 1.31
N MET A 62 -2.86 9.36 1.94
CA MET A 62 -2.62 9.09 3.36
C MET A 62 -2.82 7.61 3.70
N PRO A 63 -2.33 7.11 4.84
CA PRO A 63 -2.72 5.80 5.34
C PRO A 63 -4.22 5.75 5.71
N SER A 64 -4.90 4.61 5.48
CA SER A 64 -6.37 4.47 5.59
C SER A 64 -6.95 4.81 6.97
N ARG A 65 -6.18 4.65 8.04
CA ARG A 65 -6.50 5.10 9.40
C ARG A 65 -5.34 4.76 10.32
N GLY A 66 -4.88 5.74 11.09
CA GLY A 66 -4.13 5.54 12.33
C GLY A 66 -4.91 6.13 13.48
N PHE A 67 -5.83 5.36 14.09
CA PHE A 67 -6.48 5.70 15.36
C PHE A 67 -6.90 4.41 16.08
N GLY A 68 -5.91 3.57 16.35
CA GLY A 68 -5.86 2.85 17.63
C GLY A 68 -4.75 3.51 18.44
N GLU A 69 -4.85 3.51 19.77
CA GLU A 69 -3.80 4.07 20.63
C GLU A 69 -2.42 3.69 20.10
N VAL A 70 -1.63 4.70 19.73
CA VAL A 70 -0.20 4.53 19.54
C VAL A 70 0.35 4.30 20.94
N SER A 71 0.25 3.06 21.41
CA SER A 71 1.06 2.65 22.54
C SER A 71 2.51 2.93 22.12
N PRO A 72 3.31 3.63 22.93
CA PRO A 72 4.72 3.86 22.64
C PRO A 72 5.51 2.55 22.39
N GLN A 73 4.93 1.40 22.74
CA GLN A 73 5.50 0.06 22.49
C GLN A 73 5.07 -0.57 21.15
N ARG A 74 4.04 -0.04 20.48
CA ARG A 74 3.58 -0.49 19.15
C ARG A 74 3.92 0.58 18.11
N ALA A 75 5.21 0.69 17.83
CA ALA A 75 5.69 1.56 16.77
C ALA A 75 4.98 1.19 15.45
N SER A 76 4.28 2.17 14.85
CA SER A 76 3.36 1.99 13.72
C SER A 76 4.08 1.49 12.47
N ASN A 77 3.48 0.53 11.77
CA ASN A 77 3.97 0.04 10.48
C ASN A 77 4.02 1.18 9.45
N PRO A 78 5.18 1.49 8.84
CA PRO A 78 5.31 2.60 7.89
C PRO A 78 4.78 2.26 6.49
N THR A 79 4.38 1.01 6.24
CA THR A 79 4.02 0.51 4.90
C THR A 79 2.90 1.32 4.25
N ALA A 80 1.77 1.52 4.93
CA ALA A 80 0.67 2.30 4.36
C ALA A 80 1.06 3.75 4.00
N ALA A 81 1.96 4.37 4.78
CA ALA A 81 2.45 5.71 4.49
C ALA A 81 3.38 5.73 3.27
N LEU A 82 4.28 4.74 3.16
CA LEU A 82 5.17 4.60 2.00
C LEU A 82 4.38 4.32 0.71
N LEU A 83 3.39 3.43 0.77
CA LEU A 83 2.54 3.15 -0.38
C LEU A 83 1.64 4.34 -0.75
N ALA A 84 1.18 5.13 0.23
CA ALA A 84 0.48 6.38 -0.05
C ALA A 84 1.39 7.41 -0.75
N ALA A 85 2.66 7.47 -0.37
CA ALA A 85 3.65 8.29 -1.08
C ALA A 85 3.88 7.79 -2.52
N ALA A 86 3.94 6.47 -2.73
CA ALA A 86 4.01 5.90 -4.08
C ALA A 86 2.77 6.26 -4.94
N MET A 87 1.57 6.21 -4.35
CA MET A 87 0.35 6.68 -5.02
C MET A 87 0.43 8.17 -5.39
N ALA A 88 0.97 9.00 -4.51
CA ALA A 88 1.17 10.42 -4.77
C ALA A 88 2.16 10.67 -5.92
N LEU A 89 3.30 9.97 -5.91
CA LEU A 89 4.28 10.03 -7.01
C LEU A 89 3.65 9.64 -8.35
N ARG A 90 2.88 8.55 -8.36
CA ARG A 90 2.15 8.12 -9.56
C ARG A 90 1.15 9.17 -10.04
N HIS A 91 0.47 9.85 -9.11
CA HIS A 91 -0.46 10.94 -9.43
C HIS A 91 0.25 12.18 -10.01
N LEU A 92 1.51 12.42 -9.62
CA LEU A 92 2.35 13.49 -10.16
C LEU A 92 3.04 13.14 -11.49
N GLY A 93 2.87 11.91 -12.00
CA GLY A 93 3.54 11.43 -13.21
C GLY A 93 4.90 10.76 -12.96
N GLU A 94 5.39 10.74 -11.72
CA GLU A 94 6.66 10.16 -11.30
C GLU A 94 6.57 8.63 -11.14
N SER A 95 6.38 7.95 -12.26
CA SER A 95 6.14 6.49 -12.29
C SER A 95 7.34 5.67 -11.82
N ASP A 96 8.56 6.10 -12.12
CA ASP A 96 9.77 5.39 -11.70
C ASP A 96 10.04 5.49 -10.21
N GLY A 97 9.77 6.66 -9.62
CA GLY A 97 9.84 6.87 -8.17
C GLY A 97 8.77 6.06 -7.45
N ALA A 98 7.53 6.05 -7.95
CA ALA A 98 6.45 5.23 -7.40
C ALA A 98 6.82 3.74 -7.40
N ARG A 99 7.30 3.23 -8.55
CA ARG A 99 7.74 1.85 -8.71
C ARG A 99 8.91 1.51 -7.78
N ALA A 100 9.91 2.38 -7.65
CA ALA A 100 11.05 2.16 -6.76
C ALA A 100 10.62 1.99 -5.30
N VAL A 101 9.64 2.78 -4.83
CA VAL A 101 9.07 2.64 -3.49
C VAL A 101 8.31 1.32 -3.34
N GLU A 102 7.41 1.00 -4.28
CA GLU A 102 6.61 -0.24 -4.27
C GLU A 102 7.48 -1.51 -4.28
N GLU A 103 8.50 -1.55 -5.14
CA GLU A 103 9.46 -2.65 -5.24
C GLU A 103 10.29 -2.78 -3.95
N SER A 104 10.73 -1.66 -3.37
CA SER A 104 11.55 -1.68 -2.15
C SER A 104 10.74 -2.09 -0.92
N VAL A 105 9.47 -1.72 -0.85
CA VAL A 105 8.55 -2.26 0.16
C VAL A 105 8.40 -3.76 -0.05
N SER A 106 8.08 -4.21 -1.28
CA SER A 106 7.91 -5.64 -1.61
C SER A 106 9.15 -6.47 -1.24
N TYR A 107 10.34 -5.98 -1.57
CA TYR A 107 11.63 -6.58 -1.21
C TYR A 107 11.78 -6.84 0.30
N MET A 108 11.33 -5.90 1.14
CA MET A 108 11.38 -6.05 2.59
C MET A 108 10.43 -7.15 3.09
N TYR A 109 9.23 -7.26 2.49
CA TYR A 109 8.26 -8.31 2.81
C TYR A 109 8.73 -9.69 2.36
N GLU A 110 9.26 -9.83 1.15
CA GLU A 110 9.80 -11.09 0.61
C GLU A 110 10.93 -11.65 1.50
N ARG A 111 11.75 -10.76 2.07
CA ARG A 111 12.83 -11.13 3.01
C ARG A 111 12.37 -11.28 4.45
N ARG A 112 11.07 -11.21 4.73
CA ARG A 112 10.48 -11.26 6.08
C ARG A 112 11.09 -10.23 7.03
N ARG A 113 11.56 -9.09 6.51
CA ARG A 113 12.11 -7.97 7.28
C ARG A 113 10.97 -6.99 7.57
N THR A 114 10.02 -7.43 8.39
CA THR A 114 8.76 -6.73 8.62
C THR A 114 8.58 -6.29 10.07
N THR A 115 7.62 -5.39 10.31
CA THR A 115 7.26 -4.89 11.64
C THR A 115 6.40 -5.91 12.41
N ALA A 116 6.27 -5.69 13.72
CA ALA A 116 5.66 -6.66 14.64
C ALA A 116 4.17 -6.93 14.40
N ASP A 117 3.43 -5.97 13.83
CA ASP A 117 2.00 -6.08 13.50
C ASP A 117 1.72 -7.18 12.47
N ILE A 118 2.68 -7.50 11.62
CA ILE A 118 2.60 -8.54 10.59
C ILE A 118 3.57 -9.71 10.86
N GLY A 119 3.91 -9.92 12.13
CA GLY A 119 4.70 -11.08 12.58
C GLY A 119 6.23 -10.94 12.43
N GLY A 120 6.70 -9.74 12.08
CA GLY A 120 8.14 -9.46 12.01
C GLY A 120 8.74 -8.99 13.34
N LYS A 121 10.03 -8.64 13.32
CA LYS A 121 10.80 -8.26 14.52
C LYS A 121 11.55 -6.95 14.38
N ILE A 122 11.49 -6.29 13.22
CA ILE A 122 12.25 -5.05 13.02
C ILE A 122 11.42 -3.86 13.46
N SER A 123 12.11 -2.82 13.97
CA SER A 123 11.45 -1.56 14.29
C SER A 123 11.01 -0.82 13.01
N PRO A 124 10.00 0.05 13.07
CA PRO A 124 9.61 0.88 11.91
C PRO A 124 10.77 1.68 11.32
N SER A 125 11.65 2.24 12.16
CA SER A 125 12.84 2.95 11.69
C SER A 125 13.81 2.01 10.94
N ALA A 126 13.98 0.77 11.40
CA ALA A 126 14.77 -0.22 10.69
C ALA A 126 14.12 -0.66 9.37
N PHE A 127 12.79 -0.72 9.33
CA PHE A 127 12.03 -0.97 8.10
C PHE A 127 12.28 0.14 7.08
N THR A 128 12.06 1.40 7.46
CA THR A 128 12.29 2.56 6.58
C THR A 128 13.74 2.63 6.08
N LYS A 129 14.73 2.38 6.95
CA LYS A 129 16.14 2.32 6.54
C LYS A 129 16.42 1.19 5.53
N GLY A 130 15.76 0.04 5.69
CA GLY A 130 15.87 -1.07 4.76
C GLY A 130 15.31 -0.75 3.38
N VAL A 131 14.16 -0.07 3.33
CA VAL A 131 13.55 0.44 2.09
C VAL A 131 14.49 1.43 1.41
N LEU A 132 14.98 2.45 2.12
CA LEU A 132 15.90 3.45 1.57
C LEU A 132 17.18 2.80 0.99
N LYS A 133 17.80 1.88 1.73
CA LYS A 133 19.00 1.16 1.26
C LYS A 133 18.74 0.40 -0.04
N HIS A 134 17.57 -0.23 -0.18
CA HIS A 134 17.21 -0.94 -1.40
C HIS A 134 17.00 0.02 -2.57
N MET A 135 16.33 1.16 -2.33
CA MET A 135 16.17 2.20 -3.34
C MET A 135 17.51 2.74 -3.84
N GLU A 136 18.45 3.06 -2.94
CA GLU A 136 19.80 3.53 -3.30
C GLU A 136 20.58 2.50 -4.14
N THR A 137 20.45 1.22 -3.80
CA THR A 137 21.11 0.13 -4.54
C THR A 137 20.50 0.00 -5.94
N ALA A 138 19.17 0.04 -6.04
CA ALA A 138 18.46 -0.04 -7.31
C ALA A 138 18.73 1.18 -8.21
N GLU A 139 18.87 2.38 -7.65
CA GLU A 139 19.30 3.58 -8.37
C GLU A 139 20.73 3.45 -8.89
N THR A 140 21.64 2.92 -8.06
CA THR A 140 23.04 2.69 -8.46
C THR A 140 23.12 1.67 -9.61
N ASP A 141 22.34 0.59 -9.53
CA ASP A 141 22.27 -0.43 -10.58
C ASP A 141 21.67 0.14 -11.89
N ARG A 142 20.67 1.04 -11.79
CA ARG A 142 20.14 1.76 -12.96
C ARG A 142 21.14 2.75 -13.55
N ALA A 143 21.89 3.47 -12.72
CA ALA A 143 22.91 4.41 -13.17
C ALA A 143 24.13 3.71 -13.80
N ALA A 144 24.39 2.46 -13.39
CA ALA A 144 25.42 1.61 -13.97
C ALA A 144 24.99 0.88 -15.25
N ASP A 145 23.69 0.92 -15.62
CA ASP A 145 23.17 0.29 -16.83
C ASP A 145 23.53 1.13 -18.07
N PRO A 146 24.31 0.59 -19.03
CA PRO A 146 24.68 1.32 -20.24
C PRO A 146 23.53 1.50 -21.24
N ASN A 147 22.34 0.94 -21.02
CA ASN A 147 21.19 1.11 -21.92
C ASN A 147 19.83 1.25 -21.19
N PRO A 148 19.51 2.46 -20.68
CA PRO A 148 18.31 2.68 -19.86
C PRO A 148 16.98 2.67 -20.64
N ALA A 149 16.98 2.57 -21.97
CA ALA A 149 15.79 2.76 -22.80
C ALA A 149 14.95 1.49 -23.06
N VAL A 150 15.28 0.35 -22.44
CA VAL A 150 14.62 -0.94 -22.70
C VAL A 150 13.92 -1.47 -21.44
N ARG A 151 12.95 -0.74 -20.87
CA ARG A 151 12.00 -1.29 -19.88
C ARG A 151 10.65 -0.60 -19.94
#